data_AF-A0A3M5W9P6-F1
#
_entry.id   AF-A0A3M5W9P6-F1
#
_cell.length_a   1.000
_cell.length_b   1.000
_cell.length_c   1.000
_cell.angle_alpha   90.00
_cell.angle_beta   90.00
_cell.angle_gamma   90.00
#
_symmetry.space_group_name_H-M   'P 1'
#
loop_
_entity.id
_entity.type
_entity.pdbx_description
1 polymer ?
#
loop_
_entity_poly.entity_id
_entity_poly.type
_entity_poly.pdbx_seq_one_letter_code
_entity_poly.pdbx_strand_id
1 'polypeptide(L)'
;MIDAALARVTGFLSDATDRFQRNAGYPVPAFRLTVDGRDIAQLVTPRLIGLDLTDNRGLEADQLSVTLSDHDGLLVIPPRGAVLRLWLGWSDTGLVDKGSYIVDETEHSGAPYILSIRARSADLRKGLKVKRERSWSNTTLGQVLDDIAQGNGLTAAIADTLASLSILQLDQANESDANLLTRLGEDFDAVATVKAGCLLCMPAGGGKTVSGRELPHITLFRSDGDQHRFQQADRDSYGGVRAYFYDINSAKKQEAIAGGGENLKDLRHTYSDQQSALRAARADFNRLQRGSATLSYTLAMGRPELIPELTYTLQGVKPEIDGIIWYGGNVQHNVSADSGYTVSLELESKLPEDTVADLFEESAEGYTGVIAYYRDPKTAGEKAITVGDQTRPRRLTWLYSNEKTAKRAADREWARRNVTG
;
A
#
# COMPACT_ATOMS: atom_id res chain seq x y z
N MET A 1 25.70 -25.99 -0.98
CA MET A 1 24.32 -26.28 -0.53
C MET A 1 24.16 -26.19 0.99
N ILE A 2 25.19 -26.49 1.78
CA ILE A 2 25.14 -26.40 3.25
C ILE A 2 25.17 -24.94 3.73
N ASP A 3 25.91 -24.03 3.07
CA ASP A 3 26.02 -22.62 3.52
C ASP A 3 24.73 -21.80 3.34
N ALA A 4 23.92 -22.09 2.32
CA ALA A 4 22.63 -21.44 2.12
C ALA A 4 21.57 -21.94 3.11
N ALA A 5 21.66 -23.20 3.55
CA ALA A 5 20.86 -23.75 4.63
C ALA A 5 21.32 -23.18 5.98
N LEU A 6 22.64 -23.03 6.19
CA LEU A 6 23.19 -22.39 7.38
C LEU A 6 22.75 -20.93 7.49
N ALA A 7 22.82 -20.14 6.42
CA ALA A 7 22.38 -18.73 6.42
C ALA A 7 20.87 -18.58 6.76
N ARG A 8 20.04 -19.50 6.25
CA ARG A 8 18.60 -19.55 6.55
C ARG A 8 18.34 -19.95 8.01
N VAL A 9 19.11 -20.90 8.53
CA VAL A 9 19.03 -21.36 9.92
C VAL A 9 19.60 -20.30 10.87
N THR A 10 20.68 -19.60 10.53
CA THR A 10 21.27 -18.55 11.37
C THR A 10 20.44 -17.28 11.38
N GLY A 11 19.79 -16.90 10.28
CA GLY A 11 18.82 -15.79 10.26
C GLY A 11 17.55 -16.11 11.05
N PHE A 12 17.07 -17.35 10.99
CA PHE A 12 15.94 -17.82 11.80
C PHE A 12 16.30 -17.91 13.29
N LEU A 13 17.53 -18.32 13.61
CA LEU A 13 18.05 -18.37 14.98
C LEU A 13 18.31 -16.97 15.54
N SER A 14 18.78 -16.00 14.75
CA SER A 14 18.92 -14.61 15.22
C SER A 14 17.55 -14.01 15.53
N ASP A 15 16.57 -14.15 14.63
CA ASP A 15 15.20 -13.66 14.89
C ASP A 15 14.54 -14.35 16.09
N ALA A 16 14.68 -15.68 16.21
CA ALA A 16 14.11 -16.43 17.33
C ALA A 16 14.81 -16.13 18.66
N THR A 17 16.13 -15.95 18.66
CA THR A 17 16.92 -15.63 19.87
C THR A 17 16.66 -14.21 20.32
N ASP A 18 16.63 -13.24 19.40
CA ASP A 18 16.28 -11.84 19.70
C ASP A 18 14.82 -11.75 20.20
N ARG A 19 13.91 -12.55 19.63
CA ARG A 19 12.52 -12.63 20.12
C ARG A 19 12.42 -13.29 21.49
N PHE A 20 13.20 -14.34 21.75
CA PHE A 20 13.23 -14.99 23.07
C PHE A 20 13.82 -14.07 24.14
N GLN A 21 14.91 -13.35 23.83
CA GLN A 21 15.51 -12.36 24.71
C GLN A 21 14.56 -11.18 24.98
N ARG A 22 13.84 -10.69 23.96
CA ARG A 22 12.80 -9.67 24.12
C ARG A 22 11.67 -10.14 25.03
N ASN A 23 11.12 -11.33 24.78
CA ASN A 23 10.02 -11.87 25.60
C ASN A 23 10.43 -12.12 27.06
N ALA A 24 11.72 -12.38 27.33
CA ALA A 24 12.24 -12.54 28.68
C ALA A 24 12.39 -11.20 29.46
N GLY A 25 12.38 -10.06 28.77
CA GLY A 25 12.52 -8.73 29.36
C GLY A 25 11.21 -8.07 29.81
N TYR A 26 10.05 -8.71 29.56
CA TYR A 26 8.71 -8.14 29.79
C TYR A 26 8.57 -6.69 29.28
N PRO A 27 8.85 -6.43 27.99
CA PRO A 27 8.82 -5.08 27.45
C PRO A 27 7.40 -4.52 27.52
N VAL A 28 7.30 -3.24 27.87
CA VAL A 28 6.03 -2.52 27.93
C VAL A 28 5.92 -1.58 26.73
N PRO A 29 4.71 -1.42 26.16
CA PRO A 29 4.47 -0.40 25.16
C PRO A 29 4.89 0.98 25.65
N ALA A 30 5.59 1.72 24.80
CA ALA A 30 6.01 3.08 25.08
C ALA A 30 5.52 4.00 23.96
N PHE A 31 5.13 5.20 24.34
CA PHE A 31 4.77 6.24 23.39
C PHE A 31 5.26 7.59 23.89
N ARG A 32 5.42 8.52 22.95
CA ARG A 32 5.66 9.93 23.24
C ARG A 32 4.70 10.75 22.40
N LEU A 33 4.08 11.73 23.03
CA LEU A 33 3.18 12.65 22.37
C LEU A 33 3.59 14.08 22.72
N THR A 34 3.74 14.93 21.70
CA THR A 34 3.95 16.37 21.90
C THR A 34 2.78 17.14 21.31
N VAL A 35 2.39 18.25 21.93
CA VAL A 35 1.42 19.22 21.40
C VAL A 35 2.13 20.55 21.18
N ASP A 36 2.14 21.05 19.95
CA ASP A 36 2.82 22.30 19.56
C ASP A 36 4.28 22.36 20.06
N GLY A 37 4.98 21.22 19.96
CA GLY A 37 6.37 21.05 20.39
C GLY A 37 6.59 20.86 21.89
N ARG A 38 5.54 20.94 22.72
CA ARG A 38 5.62 20.66 24.16
C ARG A 38 5.36 19.18 24.41
N ASP A 39 6.31 18.52 25.06
CA ASP A 39 6.15 17.13 25.47
C ASP A 39 5.11 17.01 26.58
N ILE A 40 4.09 16.19 26.35
CA ILE A 40 3.01 15.94 27.30
C ILE A 40 3.01 14.49 27.80
N ALA A 41 3.99 13.67 27.41
CA ALA A 41 3.99 12.23 27.66
C ALA A 41 3.72 11.89 29.15
N GLN A 42 4.42 12.55 30.08
CA GLN A 42 4.23 12.29 31.52
C GLN A 42 2.81 12.60 32.01
N LEU A 43 2.12 13.58 31.42
CA LEU A 43 0.74 13.92 31.77
C LEU A 43 -0.25 12.90 31.20
N VAL A 44 -0.01 12.43 29.96
CA VAL A 44 -0.97 11.56 29.26
C VAL A 44 -0.76 10.07 29.46
N THR A 45 0.46 9.60 29.74
CA THR A 45 0.74 8.18 29.99
C THR A 45 -0.14 7.56 31.07
N PRO A 46 -0.31 8.14 32.28
CA PRO A 46 -1.19 7.55 33.30
C PRO A 46 -2.70 7.69 32.97
N ARG A 47 -3.05 8.43 31.91
CA ARG A 47 -4.43 8.73 31.51
C ARG A 47 -4.83 8.04 30.21
N LEU A 48 -3.89 7.37 29.53
CA LEU A 48 -4.16 6.79 28.23
C LEU A 48 -5.16 5.65 28.36
N ILE A 49 -6.31 5.80 27.71
CA ILE A 49 -7.30 4.74 27.54
C ILE A 49 -7.00 4.01 26.23
N GLY A 50 -6.79 4.76 25.15
CA GLY A 50 -6.50 4.21 23.83
C GLY A 50 -5.77 5.19 22.93
N LEU A 51 -4.89 4.66 22.08
CA LEU A 51 -4.24 5.37 21.00
C LEU A 51 -4.35 4.52 19.74
N ASP A 52 -4.98 5.09 18.71
CA ASP A 52 -5.12 4.47 17.41
C ASP A 52 -4.46 5.34 16.37
N LEU A 53 -3.52 4.76 15.62
CA LEU A 53 -2.96 5.38 14.43
C LEU A 53 -3.27 4.50 13.22
N THR A 54 -3.97 5.07 12.24
CA THR A 54 -4.20 4.47 10.94
C THR A 54 -3.31 5.17 9.92
N ASP A 55 -2.33 4.44 9.38
CA ASP A 55 -1.49 4.87 8.25
C ASP A 55 -2.09 4.30 6.95
N ASN A 56 -2.39 5.18 6.00
CA ASN A 56 -2.97 4.82 4.71
C ASN A 56 -1.99 5.02 3.56
N ARG A 57 -2.21 4.23 2.50
CA ARG A 57 -1.57 4.46 1.22
C ARG A 57 -2.17 5.69 0.51
N GLY A 58 -1.31 6.43 -0.19
CA GLY A 58 -1.73 7.48 -1.11
C GLY A 58 -2.07 8.79 -0.38
N LEU A 59 -3.13 9.47 -0.87
CA LEU A 59 -3.62 10.74 -0.31
C LEU A 59 -4.79 10.58 0.65
N GLU A 60 -5.21 9.34 0.92
CA GLU A 60 -6.09 9.08 2.04
C GLU A 60 -5.39 9.54 3.33
N ALA A 61 -6.09 10.30 4.15
CA ALA A 61 -5.47 10.92 5.30
C ALA A 61 -5.18 9.88 6.38
N ASP A 62 -3.94 9.85 6.87
CA ASP A 62 -3.64 9.16 8.12
C ASP A 62 -4.44 9.80 9.25
N GLN A 63 -4.88 8.98 10.20
CA GLN A 63 -5.67 9.42 11.35
C GLN A 63 -5.05 8.95 12.65
N LEU A 64 -4.82 9.89 13.56
CA LEU A 64 -4.47 9.65 14.95
C LEU A 64 -5.68 9.92 15.84
N SER A 65 -6.10 8.92 16.61
CA SER A 65 -7.10 9.06 17.67
C SER A 65 -6.45 8.81 19.02
N VAL A 66 -6.68 9.70 19.98
CA VAL A 66 -6.18 9.55 21.36
C VAL A 66 -7.35 9.72 22.31
N THR A 67 -7.56 8.74 23.17
CA THR A 67 -8.61 8.73 24.18
C THR A 67 -7.95 8.74 25.56
N LEU A 68 -8.28 9.75 26.36
CA LEU A 68 -7.69 10.00 27.67
C LEU A 68 -8.76 10.06 28.76
N SER A 69 -8.41 9.59 29.94
CA SER A 69 -9.18 9.83 31.16
C SER A 69 -8.94 11.24 31.68
N ASP A 70 -10.03 12.00 31.85
CA ASP A 70 -10.04 13.31 32.50
C ASP A 70 -10.82 13.27 33.83
N HIS A 71 -10.68 12.16 34.57
CA HIS A 71 -11.42 11.89 35.81
C HIS A 71 -11.28 12.96 36.90
N ASP A 72 -10.22 13.78 36.84
CA ASP A 72 -9.92 14.87 37.78
C ASP A 72 -10.00 16.27 37.13
N GLY A 73 -10.36 16.36 35.85
CA GLY A 73 -10.52 17.62 35.12
C GLY A 73 -9.24 18.42 34.91
N LEU A 74 -8.07 17.79 34.98
CA LEU A 74 -6.77 18.46 34.84
C LEU A 74 -6.31 18.59 33.38
N LEU A 75 -6.96 17.90 32.42
CA LEU A 75 -6.58 17.98 31.02
C LEU A 75 -7.16 19.24 30.36
N VAL A 76 -6.28 19.99 29.69
CA VAL A 76 -6.72 21.06 28.79
C VAL A 76 -7.12 20.44 27.46
N ILE A 77 -8.33 20.76 26.99
CA ILE A 77 -8.78 20.39 25.65
C ILE A 77 -7.91 21.14 24.62
N PRO A 78 -7.13 20.44 23.77
CA PRO A 78 -6.29 21.11 22.80
C PRO A 78 -7.14 21.85 21.76
N PRO A 79 -6.73 23.03 21.28
CA PRO A 79 -7.47 23.74 20.25
C PRO A 79 -7.39 23.00 18.91
N ARG A 80 -8.44 23.13 18.09
CA ARG A 80 -8.39 22.72 16.69
C ARG A 80 -7.27 23.47 15.97
N GLY A 81 -6.46 22.73 15.21
CA GLY A 81 -5.27 23.22 14.54
C GLY A 81 -3.96 22.98 15.30
N ALA A 82 -4.00 22.54 16.56
CA ALA A 82 -2.80 22.16 17.30
C ALA A 82 -2.08 21.00 16.59
N VAL A 83 -0.74 21.01 16.62
CA VAL A 83 0.09 19.98 15.99
C VAL A 83 0.48 18.94 17.04
N LEU A 84 0.01 17.71 16.84
CA LEU A 84 0.46 16.53 17.55
C LEU A 84 1.65 15.91 16.82
N ARG A 85 2.66 15.44 17.54
CA ARG A 85 3.69 14.54 16.98
C ARG A 85 3.79 13.30 17.85
N LEU A 86 3.75 12.15 17.19
CA LEU A 86 3.65 10.85 17.84
C LEU A 86 4.93 10.05 17.62
N TRP A 87 5.40 9.41 18.68
CA TRP A 87 6.32 8.29 18.58
C TRP A 87 5.73 7.08 19.29
N LEU A 88 5.93 5.89 18.71
CA LEU A 88 5.47 4.60 19.23
C LEU A 88 6.62 3.61 19.28
N GLY A 89 6.59 2.69 20.25
CA GLY A 89 7.54 1.60 20.31
C GLY A 89 7.47 0.86 21.63
N TRP A 90 8.64 0.40 22.09
CA TRP A 90 8.75 -0.44 23.29
C TRP A 90 9.85 0.07 24.21
N SER A 91 9.74 -0.27 25.49
CA SER A 91 10.71 0.15 26.52
C SER A 91 12.15 -0.33 26.26
N ASP A 92 12.33 -1.43 25.53
CA ASP A 92 13.61 -2.08 25.26
C ASP A 92 14.25 -1.68 23.92
N THR A 93 13.42 -1.46 22.88
CA THR A 93 13.87 -1.11 21.52
C THR A 93 13.78 0.39 21.23
N GLY A 94 13.11 1.15 22.09
CA GLY A 94 12.93 2.59 21.96
C GLY A 94 11.71 2.96 21.11
N LEU A 95 11.67 4.23 20.73
CA LEU A 95 10.53 4.85 20.05
C LEU A 95 10.86 5.17 18.59
N VAL A 96 9.91 4.93 17.69
CA VAL A 96 9.96 5.31 16.28
C VAL A 96 9.04 6.50 16.04
N ASP A 97 9.52 7.48 15.29
CA ASP A 97 8.72 8.65 14.87
C ASP A 97 7.64 8.22 13.88
N LYS A 98 6.38 8.48 14.25
CA LYS A 98 5.21 8.17 13.42
C LYS A 98 4.70 9.39 12.66
N GLY A 99 5.28 10.57 12.88
CA GLY A 99 4.94 11.78 12.14
C GLY A 99 4.07 12.75 12.93
N SER A 100 3.58 13.77 12.21
CA SER A 100 2.84 14.89 12.79
C SER A 100 1.41 14.95 12.26
N TYR A 101 0.47 15.28 13.14
CA TYR A 101 -0.97 15.28 12.89
C TYR A 101 -1.58 16.58 13.40
N ILE A 102 -2.52 17.16 12.67
CA ILE A 102 -3.23 18.38 13.05
C ILE A 102 -4.57 17.99 13.69
N VAL A 103 -4.80 18.43 14.92
CA VAL A 103 -6.07 18.25 15.62
C VAL A 103 -7.19 18.94 14.85
N ASP A 104 -8.25 18.20 14.54
CA ASP A 104 -9.42 18.75 13.85
C ASP A 104 -10.71 18.59 14.65
N GLU A 105 -10.75 17.61 15.54
CA GLU A 105 -11.90 17.32 16.39
C GLU A 105 -11.45 16.95 17.81
N THR A 106 -12.18 17.49 18.79
CA THR A 106 -12.01 17.20 20.21
C THR A 106 -13.39 17.03 20.83
N GLU A 107 -13.56 15.98 21.61
CA GLU A 107 -14.80 15.69 22.33
C GLU A 107 -14.46 15.47 23.81
N HIS A 108 -15.26 16.05 24.70
CA HIS A 108 -15.20 15.76 26.13
C HIS A 108 -16.58 15.31 26.59
N SER A 109 -16.66 14.13 27.19
CA SER A 109 -17.92 13.53 27.65
C SER A 109 -18.03 13.56 29.18
N GLY A 110 -19.26 13.40 29.69
CA GLY A 110 -19.52 13.28 31.13
C GLY A 110 -18.97 11.97 31.72
N ALA A 111 -19.38 11.63 32.95
CA ALA A 111 -18.87 10.48 33.69
C ALA A 111 -18.73 9.21 32.81
N PRO A 112 -17.53 8.58 32.76
CA PRO A 112 -16.38 8.74 33.66
C PRO A 112 -15.38 9.86 33.30
N TYR A 113 -15.78 10.87 32.52
CA TYR A 113 -14.98 12.01 32.04
C TYR A 113 -13.86 11.57 31.09
N ILE A 114 -14.16 11.62 29.79
CA ILE A 114 -13.28 11.15 28.73
C ILE A 114 -13.02 12.28 27.75
N LEU A 115 -11.75 12.52 27.45
CA LEU A 115 -11.29 13.40 26.39
C LEU A 115 -10.87 12.57 25.18
N SER A 116 -11.55 12.74 24.06
CA SER A 116 -11.24 12.12 22.77
C SER A 116 -10.70 13.17 21.81
N ILE A 117 -9.53 12.92 21.24
CA ILE A 117 -8.85 13.81 20.30
C ILE A 117 -8.67 13.06 18.99
N ARG A 118 -9.13 13.65 17.89
CA ARG A 118 -8.88 13.17 16.54
C ARG A 118 -8.00 14.19 15.80
N ALA A 119 -7.01 13.66 15.10
CA ALA A 119 -6.08 14.44 14.31
C ALA A 119 -5.80 13.74 12.98
N ARG A 120 -5.58 14.51 11.92
CA ARG A 120 -5.24 14.01 10.58
C ARG A 120 -3.85 14.42 10.18
N SER A 121 -3.21 13.66 9.29
CA SER A 121 -1.85 13.94 8.80
C SER A 121 -1.64 15.43 8.50
N ALA A 122 -0.59 16.01 9.08
CA ALA A 122 -0.23 17.42 8.90
C ALA A 122 0.26 17.74 7.48
N ASP A 123 0.69 16.71 6.75
CA ASP A 123 1.26 16.84 5.42
C ASP A 123 0.20 17.21 4.36
N LEU A 124 -1.08 16.90 4.60
CA LEU A 124 -2.18 17.31 3.74
C LEU A 124 -2.55 18.79 3.97
N ARG A 125 -1.73 19.69 3.39
CA ARG A 125 -1.91 21.14 3.45
C ARG A 125 -3.33 21.54 3.01
N LYS A 126 -3.90 22.55 3.69
CA LYS A 126 -5.22 23.12 3.33
C LYS A 126 -5.31 23.47 1.83
N GLY A 127 -4.22 23.94 1.23
CA GLY A 127 -4.13 24.27 -0.19
C GLY A 127 -4.47 23.13 -1.15
N LEU A 128 -4.14 21.88 -0.80
CA LEU A 128 -4.41 20.70 -1.62
C LEU A 128 -5.91 20.37 -1.70
N LYS A 129 -6.69 20.84 -0.73
CA LYS A 129 -8.15 20.62 -0.67
C LYS A 129 -8.93 21.74 -1.38
N VAL A 130 -8.27 22.82 -1.78
CA VAL A 130 -8.88 23.93 -2.51
C VAL A 130 -9.13 23.49 -3.95
N LYS A 131 -10.34 23.71 -4.45
CA LYS A 131 -10.71 23.44 -5.84
C LYS A 131 -10.07 24.46 -6.76
N ARG A 132 -9.58 24.01 -7.92
CA ARG A 132 -8.90 24.84 -8.91
C ARG A 132 -9.39 24.51 -10.31
N GLU A 133 -9.11 25.43 -11.22
CA GLU A 133 -9.31 25.28 -12.65
C GLU A 133 -7.97 25.49 -13.36
N ARG A 134 -7.44 24.42 -13.97
CA ARG A 134 -6.16 24.41 -14.70
C ARG A 134 -6.23 23.42 -15.85
N SER A 135 -5.40 23.63 -16.85
CA SER A 135 -5.28 22.74 -18.01
C SER A 135 -3.82 22.57 -18.36
N TRP A 136 -3.43 21.36 -18.71
CA TRP A 136 -2.11 21.03 -19.24
C TRP A 136 -2.27 20.32 -20.58
N SER A 137 -1.45 20.70 -21.56
CA SER A 137 -1.47 20.15 -22.90
C SER A 137 -0.05 19.79 -23.34
N ASN A 138 0.10 18.65 -24.02
CA ASN A 138 1.38 18.15 -24.53
C ASN A 138 2.51 18.23 -23.49
N THR A 139 2.27 17.62 -22.33
CA THR A 139 3.12 17.66 -21.14
C THR A 139 3.52 16.26 -20.70
N THR A 140 4.22 16.13 -19.58
CA THR A 140 4.44 14.86 -18.89
C THR A 140 3.77 14.83 -17.52
N LEU A 141 3.54 13.62 -16.99
CA LEU A 141 3.08 13.45 -15.61
C LEU A 141 4.05 14.14 -14.62
N GLY A 142 5.36 14.06 -14.87
CA GLY A 142 6.36 14.74 -14.05
C GLY A 142 6.11 16.24 -13.93
N GLN A 143 5.92 16.91 -15.07
CA GLN A 143 5.66 18.36 -15.13
C GLN A 143 4.36 18.76 -14.41
N VAL A 144 3.28 17.98 -14.58
CA VAL A 144 2.00 18.23 -13.89
C VAL A 144 2.18 18.14 -12.36
N LEU A 145 2.87 17.10 -11.88
CA LEU A 145 3.09 16.89 -10.45
C LEU A 145 4.03 17.95 -9.87
N ASP A 146 5.04 18.39 -10.62
CA ASP A 146 5.93 19.49 -10.24
C ASP A 146 5.14 20.81 -10.07
N ASP A 147 4.27 21.16 -11.01
CA ASP A 147 3.42 22.34 -10.94
C ASP A 147 2.50 22.32 -9.70
N ILE A 148 1.92 21.14 -9.40
CA ILE A 148 1.09 20.93 -8.20
C ILE A 148 1.93 21.09 -6.94
N ALA A 149 3.13 20.48 -6.90
CA ALA A 149 4.01 20.57 -5.74
C ALA A 149 4.41 22.03 -5.47
N GLN A 150 4.90 22.74 -6.49
CA GLN A 150 5.29 24.15 -6.37
C GLN A 150 4.13 25.04 -5.94
N GLY A 151 2.96 24.87 -6.54
CA GLY A 151 1.75 25.62 -6.19
C GLY A 151 1.25 25.38 -4.75
N ASN A 152 1.70 24.31 -4.10
CA ASN A 152 1.42 24.03 -2.70
C ASN A 152 2.64 24.20 -1.78
N GLY A 153 3.77 24.69 -2.29
CA GLY A 153 5.03 24.89 -1.55
C GLY A 153 5.67 23.58 -1.09
N LEU A 154 5.52 22.52 -1.89
CA LEU A 154 6.09 21.19 -1.68
C LEU A 154 7.25 20.96 -2.64
N THR A 155 8.16 20.06 -2.27
CA THR A 155 9.18 19.53 -3.19
C THR A 155 8.62 18.27 -3.85
N ALA A 156 8.69 18.16 -5.17
CA ALA A 156 8.31 16.93 -5.85
C ALA A 156 9.44 15.90 -5.84
N ALA A 157 9.09 14.63 -5.60
CA ALA A 157 9.95 13.49 -5.81
C ALA A 157 9.14 12.41 -6.53
N ILE A 158 9.45 12.21 -7.81
CA ILE A 158 8.65 11.41 -8.73
C ILE A 158 9.58 10.35 -9.34
N ALA A 159 9.11 9.10 -9.40
CA ALA A 159 9.87 8.02 -10.03
C ALA A 159 10.05 8.30 -11.54
N ASP A 160 11.25 8.09 -12.07
CA ASP A 160 11.58 8.40 -13.48
C ASP A 160 10.67 7.68 -14.50
N THR A 161 10.27 6.45 -14.17
CA THR A 161 9.35 5.63 -14.97
C THR A 161 7.95 6.24 -15.09
N LEU A 162 7.55 7.08 -14.13
CA LEU A 162 6.29 7.81 -14.14
C LEU A 162 6.46 9.22 -14.69
N ALA A 163 7.54 9.91 -14.31
CA ALA A 163 7.78 11.32 -14.66
C ALA A 163 7.83 11.55 -16.18
N SER A 164 8.30 10.56 -16.94
CA SER A 164 8.44 10.60 -18.39
C SER A 164 7.17 10.27 -19.18
N LEU A 165 6.09 9.83 -18.51
CA LEU A 165 4.87 9.43 -19.18
C LEU A 165 4.13 10.65 -19.76
N SER A 166 3.84 10.59 -21.06
CA SER A 166 3.19 11.67 -21.79
C SER A 166 1.72 11.85 -21.41
N ILE A 167 1.30 13.11 -21.39
CA ILE A 167 -0.08 13.55 -21.21
C ILE A 167 -0.41 14.47 -22.38
N LEU A 168 -1.29 14.01 -23.26
CA LEU A 168 -1.74 14.82 -24.40
C LEU A 168 -2.57 16.00 -23.93
N GLN A 169 -3.55 15.73 -23.06
CA GLN A 169 -4.44 16.73 -22.46
C GLN A 169 -4.84 16.28 -21.05
N LEU A 170 -4.80 17.20 -20.09
CA LEU A 170 -5.30 16.99 -18.74
C LEU A 170 -5.95 18.27 -18.25
N ASP A 171 -7.22 18.16 -17.85
CA ASP A 171 -7.96 19.27 -17.27
C ASP A 171 -8.26 18.97 -15.80
N GLN A 172 -8.01 19.97 -14.95
CA GLN A 172 -8.48 20.05 -13.58
C GLN A 172 -9.66 21.03 -13.59
N ALA A 173 -10.88 20.53 -13.54
CA ALA A 173 -12.08 21.35 -13.66
C ALA A 173 -12.87 21.35 -12.33
N ASN A 174 -12.78 22.45 -11.58
CA ASN A 174 -13.38 22.58 -10.24
C ASN A 174 -13.03 21.38 -9.32
N GLU A 175 -11.80 20.91 -9.46
CA GLU A 175 -11.25 19.72 -8.81
C GLU A 175 -10.13 20.18 -7.86
N SER A 176 -10.02 19.59 -6.68
CA SER A 176 -8.92 19.90 -5.76
C SER A 176 -7.65 19.19 -6.20
N ASP A 177 -6.48 19.71 -5.82
CA ASP A 177 -5.21 19.06 -6.15
C ASP A 177 -5.12 17.66 -5.55
N ALA A 178 -5.66 17.47 -4.35
CA ALA A 178 -5.74 16.14 -3.74
C ALA A 178 -6.56 15.16 -4.60
N ASN A 179 -7.71 15.59 -5.11
CA ASN A 179 -8.54 14.74 -5.97
C ASN A 179 -7.86 14.45 -7.31
N LEU A 180 -7.26 15.47 -7.92
CA LEU A 180 -6.51 15.31 -9.17
C LEU A 180 -5.35 14.33 -9.00
N LEU A 181 -4.57 14.44 -7.92
CA LEU A 181 -3.47 13.54 -7.62
C LEU A 181 -3.96 12.10 -7.37
N THR A 182 -5.09 11.91 -6.68
CA THR A 182 -5.70 10.58 -6.53
C THR A 182 -6.08 10.01 -7.88
N ARG A 183 -6.76 10.79 -8.73
CA ARG A 183 -7.16 10.38 -10.08
C ARG A 183 -5.95 10.04 -10.97
N LEU A 184 -4.89 10.85 -10.93
CA LEU A 184 -3.65 10.55 -11.64
C LEU A 184 -2.97 9.30 -11.09
N GLY A 185 -2.97 9.08 -9.77
CA GLY A 185 -2.51 7.83 -9.18
C GLY A 185 -3.27 6.63 -9.73
N GLU A 186 -4.60 6.76 -9.85
CA GLU A 186 -5.45 5.71 -10.41
C GLU A 186 -5.18 5.45 -11.90
N ASP A 187 -5.07 6.50 -12.72
CA ASP A 187 -4.89 6.40 -14.18
C ASP A 187 -3.50 5.89 -14.57
N PHE A 188 -2.49 6.12 -13.73
CA PHE A 188 -1.09 5.78 -14.01
C PHE A 188 -0.57 4.58 -13.20
N ASP A 189 -1.47 3.90 -12.48
CA ASP A 189 -1.12 2.83 -11.53
C ASP A 189 -0.01 3.24 -10.55
N ALA A 190 -0.18 4.40 -9.94
CA ALA A 190 0.79 5.05 -9.07
C ALA A 190 0.18 5.43 -7.73
N VAL A 191 1.05 5.58 -6.74
CA VAL A 191 0.72 6.10 -5.41
C VAL A 191 1.32 7.49 -5.30
N ALA A 192 0.43 8.49 -5.24
CA ALA A 192 0.79 9.87 -4.89
C ALA A 192 0.51 10.09 -3.41
N THR A 193 1.47 10.64 -2.65
CA THR A 193 1.30 10.97 -1.23
C THR A 193 2.13 12.20 -0.87
N VAL A 194 1.82 12.86 0.25
CA VAL A 194 2.63 13.96 0.78
C VAL A 194 3.20 13.54 2.11
N LYS A 195 4.53 13.58 2.23
CA LYS A 195 5.24 13.26 3.47
C LYS A 195 6.38 14.22 3.69
N ALA A 196 6.48 14.77 4.90
CA ALA A 196 7.55 15.67 5.32
C ALA A 196 7.80 16.85 4.35
N GLY A 197 6.72 17.44 3.81
CA GLY A 197 6.81 18.55 2.85
C GLY A 197 7.19 18.15 1.42
N CYS A 198 7.27 16.86 1.10
CA CYS A 198 7.52 16.35 -0.24
C CYS A 198 6.26 15.70 -0.83
N LEU A 199 5.92 16.04 -2.08
CA LEU A 199 4.97 15.27 -2.89
C LEU A 199 5.72 14.08 -3.51
N LEU A 200 5.40 12.88 -3.05
CA LEU A 200 5.99 11.63 -3.53
C LEU A 200 5.06 10.99 -4.55
N CYS A 201 5.61 10.49 -5.66
CA CYS A 201 4.88 9.69 -6.63
C CYS A 201 5.71 8.50 -7.09
N MET A 202 5.20 7.28 -6.88
CA MET A 202 5.89 6.03 -7.20
C MET A 202 4.89 4.99 -7.73
N PRO A 203 5.35 3.97 -8.49
CA PRO A 203 4.46 2.92 -8.99
C PRO A 203 3.72 2.21 -7.86
N ALA A 204 2.47 1.85 -8.09
CA ALA A 204 1.71 1.01 -7.17
C ALA A 204 2.22 -0.43 -7.18
N GLY A 205 2.26 -1.07 -6.02
CA GLY A 205 2.77 -2.44 -5.85
C GLY A 205 3.85 -2.58 -4.78
N GLY A 206 4.29 -1.45 -4.20
CA GLY A 206 5.18 -1.38 -3.05
C GLY A 206 6.55 -2.00 -3.26
N GLY A 207 7.33 -2.01 -2.18
CA GLY A 207 8.66 -2.62 -2.13
C GLY A 207 9.78 -1.76 -2.67
N LYS A 208 9.49 -0.56 -3.21
CA LYS A 208 10.52 0.37 -3.70
C LYS A 208 10.22 1.80 -3.27
N THR A 209 11.28 2.55 -3.02
CA THR A 209 11.26 4.00 -2.83
C THR A 209 11.07 4.71 -4.18
N VAL A 210 10.80 6.02 -4.15
CA VAL A 210 10.73 6.87 -5.35
C VAL A 210 11.98 6.76 -6.23
N SER A 211 13.16 6.63 -5.63
CA SER A 211 14.42 6.47 -6.37
C SER A 211 14.69 5.02 -6.85
N GLY A 212 13.70 4.13 -6.73
CA GLY A 212 13.80 2.72 -7.12
C GLY A 212 14.58 1.82 -6.16
N ARG A 213 15.01 2.31 -5.00
CA ARG A 213 15.70 1.47 -3.99
C ARG A 213 14.69 0.58 -3.28
N GLU A 214 15.05 -0.67 -3.07
CA GLU A 214 14.25 -1.65 -2.34
C GLU A 214 13.91 -1.16 -0.92
N LEU A 215 12.63 -1.28 -0.57
CA LEU A 215 12.15 -1.15 0.81
C LEU A 215 12.31 -2.49 1.54
N PRO A 216 12.42 -2.47 2.88
CA PRO A 216 12.50 -3.70 3.66
C PRO A 216 11.33 -4.65 3.37
N HIS A 217 11.65 -5.92 3.18
CA HIS A 217 10.66 -6.99 3.11
C HIS A 217 10.48 -7.59 4.51
N ILE A 218 9.23 -7.59 5.00
CA ILE A 218 8.90 -8.05 6.34
C ILE A 218 8.47 -9.52 6.29
N THR A 219 9.17 -10.37 7.04
CA THR A 219 8.73 -11.75 7.26
C THR A 219 7.92 -11.82 8.54
N LEU A 220 6.66 -12.25 8.40
CA LEU A 220 5.73 -12.52 9.48
C LEU A 220 5.58 -14.03 9.64
N PHE A 221 5.35 -14.47 10.86
CA PHE A 221 5.10 -15.86 11.19
C PHE A 221 3.73 -15.99 11.85
N ARG A 222 3.09 -17.16 11.70
CA ARG A 222 1.85 -17.48 12.42
C ARG A 222 1.92 -17.21 13.93
N SER A 223 3.10 -17.34 14.53
CA SER A 223 3.33 -17.07 15.95
C SER A 223 3.36 -15.59 16.34
N ASP A 224 3.39 -14.65 15.39
CA ASP A 224 3.53 -13.21 15.67
C ASP A 224 2.19 -12.54 16.07
N GLY A 225 1.09 -13.30 16.02
CA GLY A 225 -0.28 -12.80 16.12
C GLY A 225 -1.30 -13.93 15.94
N ASP A 226 -2.57 -13.67 16.24
CA ASP A 226 -3.59 -14.71 16.42
C ASP A 226 -4.71 -14.68 15.36
N GLN A 227 -5.07 -13.50 14.84
CA GLN A 227 -6.11 -13.33 13.82
C GLN A 227 -5.52 -13.15 12.42
N HIS A 228 -5.97 -13.97 11.46
CA HIS A 228 -5.72 -13.77 10.04
C HIS A 228 -6.98 -14.05 9.22
N ARG A 229 -7.18 -13.31 8.14
CA ARG A 229 -8.24 -13.57 7.15
C ARG A 229 -7.65 -13.53 5.76
N PHE A 230 -7.59 -14.69 5.11
CA PHE A 230 -7.27 -14.78 3.69
C PHE A 230 -8.55 -14.87 2.89
N GLN A 231 -8.69 -14.02 1.87
CA GLN A 231 -9.81 -14.05 0.93
C GLN A 231 -9.29 -14.04 -0.50
N GLN A 232 -9.77 -15.01 -1.28
CA GLN A 232 -9.66 -15.03 -2.72
C GLN A 232 -11.10 -15.03 -3.27
N ALA A 233 -11.45 -14.07 -4.11
CA ALA A 233 -12.82 -13.88 -4.56
C ALA A 233 -12.91 -13.83 -6.09
N ASP A 234 -13.83 -14.62 -6.65
CA ASP A 234 -14.13 -14.63 -8.10
C ASP A 234 -15.25 -13.64 -8.48
N ARG A 235 -15.86 -12.94 -7.51
CA ARG A 235 -17.05 -12.09 -7.76
C ARG A 235 -16.76 -10.83 -8.61
N ASP A 236 -15.49 -10.47 -8.74
CA ASP A 236 -14.97 -9.45 -9.65
C ASP A 236 -13.98 -10.05 -10.67
N SER A 237 -14.23 -11.30 -11.10
CA SER A 237 -13.43 -12.00 -12.13
C SER A 237 -13.67 -11.40 -13.52
N TYR A 238 -13.23 -10.16 -13.67
CA TYR A 238 -13.05 -9.57 -14.98
C TYR A 238 -11.79 -10.14 -15.60
N GLY A 239 -11.92 -10.69 -16.82
CA GLY A 239 -10.76 -11.12 -17.59
C GLY A 239 -9.95 -9.92 -18.11
N GLY A 240 -10.55 -8.74 -18.16
CA GLY A 240 -9.93 -7.51 -18.62
C GLY A 240 -10.75 -6.27 -18.27
N VAL A 241 -10.18 -5.12 -18.59
CA VAL A 241 -10.79 -3.80 -18.44
C VAL A 241 -10.84 -3.14 -19.80
N ARG A 242 -11.99 -2.52 -20.11
CA ARG A 242 -12.20 -1.73 -21.31
C ARG A 242 -12.38 -0.27 -20.96
N ALA A 243 -11.58 0.57 -21.59
CA ALA A 243 -11.71 2.02 -21.58
C ALA A 243 -12.16 2.51 -22.96
N TYR A 244 -12.67 3.74 -23.01
CA TYR A 244 -13.11 4.35 -24.26
C TYR A 244 -12.38 5.65 -24.53
N PHE A 245 -12.18 5.98 -25.80
CA PHE A 245 -11.63 7.27 -26.24
C PHE A 245 -12.33 7.76 -27.51
N TYR A 246 -12.17 9.03 -27.84
CA TYR A 246 -12.62 9.57 -29.13
C TYR A 246 -11.45 9.60 -30.12
N ASP A 247 -11.66 9.02 -31.31
CA ASP A 247 -10.76 9.25 -32.43
C ASP A 247 -11.04 10.64 -33.02
N ILE A 248 -10.05 11.53 -32.92
CA ILE A 248 -10.11 12.93 -33.35
C ILE A 248 -10.49 13.04 -34.83
N ASN A 249 -10.04 12.10 -35.66
CA ASN A 249 -10.24 12.18 -37.11
C ASN A 249 -11.63 11.71 -37.56
N SER A 250 -12.23 10.75 -36.82
CA SER A 250 -13.51 10.16 -37.19
C SER A 250 -14.69 10.59 -36.32
N ALA A 251 -14.43 11.29 -35.21
CA ALA A 251 -15.40 11.62 -34.16
C ALA A 251 -16.16 10.39 -33.62
N LYS A 252 -15.58 9.19 -33.80
CA LYS A 252 -16.15 7.93 -33.31
C LYS A 252 -15.53 7.57 -31.97
N LYS A 253 -16.38 7.04 -31.09
CA LYS A 253 -15.94 6.42 -29.83
C LYS A 253 -15.31 5.07 -30.15
N GLN A 254 -14.06 4.89 -29.74
CA GLN A 254 -13.26 3.68 -29.88
C GLN A 254 -12.99 3.07 -28.50
N GLU A 255 -12.57 1.81 -28.47
CA GLU A 255 -12.26 1.07 -27.24
C GLU A 255 -10.76 0.74 -27.14
N ALA A 256 -10.26 0.72 -25.91
CA ALA A 256 -8.93 0.22 -25.55
C ALA A 256 -9.10 -0.81 -24.43
N ILE A 257 -8.54 -2.01 -24.61
CA ILE A 257 -8.74 -3.13 -23.70
C ILE A 257 -7.38 -3.54 -23.11
N ALA A 258 -7.36 -3.80 -21.81
CA ALA A 258 -6.26 -4.45 -21.11
C ALA A 258 -6.75 -5.79 -20.54
N GLY A 259 -6.00 -6.88 -20.74
CA GLY A 259 -6.44 -8.23 -20.40
C GLY A 259 -7.16 -8.94 -21.54
N GLY A 260 -8.13 -9.81 -21.23
CA GLY A 260 -8.87 -10.61 -22.20
C GLY A 260 -10.18 -11.19 -21.66
N GLY A 261 -10.72 -12.21 -22.35
CA GLY A 261 -11.96 -12.89 -21.93
C GLY A 261 -13.26 -12.14 -22.23
N GLU A 262 -14.38 -12.81 -21.94
CA GLU A 262 -15.73 -12.31 -22.27
C GLU A 262 -16.28 -11.30 -21.25
N ASN A 263 -15.85 -11.40 -20.00
CA ASN A 263 -16.29 -10.52 -18.92
C ASN A 263 -15.30 -9.35 -18.73
N LEU A 264 -15.59 -8.21 -19.35
CA LEU A 264 -14.78 -7.00 -19.26
C LEU A 264 -15.43 -5.97 -18.33
N LYS A 265 -14.61 -5.30 -17.51
CA LYS A 265 -15.06 -4.14 -16.73
C LYS A 265 -14.98 -2.89 -17.59
N ASP A 266 -16.11 -2.21 -17.76
CA ASP A 266 -16.15 -0.94 -18.50
C ASP A 266 -15.81 0.25 -17.60
N LEU A 267 -14.76 1.00 -17.97
CA LEU A 267 -14.48 2.30 -17.36
C LEU A 267 -15.50 3.33 -17.84
N ARG A 268 -16.07 4.06 -16.87
CA ARG A 268 -17.09 5.08 -17.13
C ARG A 268 -16.52 6.32 -17.82
N HIS A 269 -15.26 6.66 -17.54
CA HIS A 269 -14.59 7.82 -18.12
C HIS A 269 -14.22 7.56 -19.58
N THR A 270 -14.38 8.58 -20.43
CA THR A 270 -13.93 8.55 -21.82
C THR A 270 -12.71 9.47 -21.94
N TYR A 271 -11.62 8.92 -22.45
CA TYR A 271 -10.32 9.58 -22.54
C TYR A 271 -10.15 10.34 -23.86
N SER A 272 -9.19 11.26 -23.87
CA SER A 272 -8.84 12.09 -25.03
C SER A 272 -8.22 11.31 -26.19
N ASP A 273 -7.51 10.22 -25.88
CA ASP A 273 -6.69 9.49 -26.83
C ASP A 273 -6.55 8.01 -26.44
N GLN A 274 -6.09 7.21 -27.40
CA GLN A 274 -5.91 5.77 -27.23
C GLN A 274 -4.90 5.42 -26.13
N GLN A 275 -3.80 6.16 -26.04
CA GLN A 275 -2.72 5.85 -25.10
C GLN A 275 -3.20 6.07 -23.66
N SER A 276 -3.92 7.16 -23.40
CA SER A 276 -4.53 7.45 -22.10
C SER A 276 -5.58 6.41 -21.71
N ALA A 277 -6.47 6.04 -22.65
CA ALA A 277 -7.46 4.99 -22.41
C ALA A 277 -6.81 3.62 -22.09
N LEU A 278 -5.82 3.22 -22.88
CA LEU A 278 -5.11 1.96 -22.67
C LEU A 278 -4.36 1.95 -21.33
N ARG A 279 -3.72 3.07 -20.96
CA ARG A 279 -3.02 3.22 -19.68
C ARG A 279 -3.98 3.05 -18.50
N ALA A 280 -5.12 3.73 -18.53
CA ALA A 280 -6.10 3.62 -17.45
C ALA A 280 -6.74 2.22 -17.39
N ALA A 281 -7.02 1.59 -18.54
CA ALA A 281 -7.48 0.20 -18.57
C ALA A 281 -6.46 -0.74 -17.92
N ARG A 282 -5.16 -0.58 -18.24
CA ARG A 282 -4.06 -1.34 -17.64
C ARG A 282 -3.96 -1.12 -16.14
N ALA A 283 -4.04 0.13 -15.69
CA ALA A 283 -3.95 0.48 -14.28
C ALA A 283 -5.11 -0.11 -13.45
N ASP A 284 -6.34 -0.02 -13.96
CA ASP A 284 -7.50 -0.61 -13.29
C ASP A 284 -7.45 -2.15 -13.33
N PHE A 285 -6.95 -2.75 -14.43
CA PHE A 285 -6.75 -4.19 -14.51
C PHE A 285 -5.73 -4.67 -13.47
N ASN A 286 -4.59 -3.97 -13.33
CA ASN A 286 -3.62 -4.26 -12.28
C ASN A 286 -4.22 -4.18 -10.87
N ARG A 287 -5.08 -3.19 -10.63
CA ARG A 287 -5.77 -3.04 -9.35
C ARG A 287 -6.69 -4.22 -9.05
N LEU A 288 -7.46 -4.67 -10.05
CA LEU A 288 -8.28 -5.88 -9.94
C LEU A 288 -7.41 -7.12 -9.65
N GLN A 289 -6.29 -7.25 -10.36
CA GLN A 289 -5.36 -8.37 -10.16
C GLN A 289 -4.75 -8.37 -8.75
N ARG A 290 -4.30 -7.22 -8.22
CA ARG A 290 -3.80 -7.10 -6.83
C ARG A 290 -4.86 -7.50 -5.81
N GLY A 291 -6.09 -7.02 -6.00
CA GLY A 291 -7.25 -7.30 -5.14
C GLY A 291 -7.84 -8.71 -5.26
N SER A 292 -7.39 -9.52 -6.23
CA SER A 292 -7.88 -10.90 -6.42
C SER A 292 -7.61 -11.81 -5.22
N ALA A 293 -6.56 -11.49 -4.44
CA ALA A 293 -6.24 -12.11 -3.17
C ALA A 293 -5.89 -11.04 -2.14
N THR A 294 -6.53 -11.13 -0.97
CA THR A 294 -6.32 -10.22 0.17
C THR A 294 -6.00 -11.02 1.43
N LEU A 295 -5.23 -10.39 2.32
CA LEU A 295 -4.85 -10.95 3.61
C LEU A 295 -4.93 -9.85 4.66
N SER A 296 -5.75 -10.07 5.70
CA SER A 296 -5.64 -9.30 6.93
C SER A 296 -4.89 -10.09 8.01
N TYR A 297 -4.08 -9.41 8.82
CA TYR A 297 -3.33 -10.02 9.91
C TYR A 297 -3.15 -9.07 11.08
N THR A 298 -3.43 -9.53 12.30
CA THR A 298 -3.21 -8.75 13.53
C THR A 298 -2.02 -9.32 14.30
N LEU A 299 -0.96 -8.51 14.44
CA LEU A 299 0.20 -8.80 15.27
C LEU A 299 -0.16 -8.58 16.74
N ALA A 300 0.15 -9.57 17.57
CA ALA A 300 -0.01 -9.48 19.03
C ALA A 300 1.04 -8.57 19.66
N MET A 301 2.22 -8.46 19.03
CA MET A 301 3.28 -7.54 19.44
C MET A 301 3.53 -6.56 18.31
N GLY A 302 3.07 -5.32 18.50
CA GLY A 302 3.14 -4.25 17.52
C GLY A 302 4.57 -3.94 17.08
N ARG A 303 4.72 -3.66 15.78
CA ARG A 303 6.00 -3.31 15.15
C ARG A 303 5.92 -1.87 14.62
N PRO A 304 6.54 -0.89 15.31
CA PRO A 304 6.38 0.54 15.00
C PRO A 304 7.00 0.98 13.67
N GLU A 305 7.92 0.18 13.11
CA GLU A 305 8.53 0.40 11.81
C GLU A 305 7.64 0.04 10.62
N LEU A 306 6.49 -0.63 10.86
CA LEU A 306 5.56 -0.97 9.79
C LEU A 306 4.87 0.29 9.26
N ILE A 307 4.83 0.39 7.93
CA ILE A 307 4.20 1.49 7.18
C ILE A 307 3.56 0.89 5.91
N PRO A 308 2.60 1.60 5.28
CA PRO A 308 2.15 1.29 3.94
C PRO A 308 3.33 1.21 2.95
N GLU A 309 3.14 0.55 1.82
CA GLU A 309 4.17 0.34 0.78
C GLU A 309 5.22 -0.74 1.06
N LEU A 310 5.30 -1.28 2.27
CA LEU A 310 6.14 -2.44 2.56
C LEU A 310 5.58 -3.72 1.92
N THR A 311 6.46 -4.69 1.74
CA THR A 311 6.08 -6.04 1.28
C THR A 311 6.24 -7.06 2.39
N TYR A 312 5.38 -8.07 2.38
CA TYR A 312 5.26 -9.03 3.48
C TYR A 312 5.22 -10.48 2.97
N THR A 313 5.69 -11.40 3.80
CA THR A 313 5.35 -12.83 3.72
C THR A 313 4.75 -13.25 5.06
N LEU A 314 3.75 -14.13 5.05
CA LEU A 314 3.19 -14.74 6.26
C LEU A 314 3.45 -16.25 6.22
N GLN A 315 4.33 -16.74 7.09
CA GLN A 315 4.79 -18.13 7.09
C GLN A 315 4.13 -18.96 8.19
N GLY A 316 3.87 -20.23 7.90
CA GLY A 316 3.36 -21.20 8.88
C GLY A 316 1.83 -21.23 8.97
N VAL A 317 1.11 -20.64 8.01
CA VAL A 317 -0.35 -20.69 7.97
C VAL A 317 -0.82 -21.76 7.00
N LYS A 318 -0.61 -21.56 5.70
CA LYS A 318 -0.95 -22.49 4.62
C LYS A 318 -0.03 -22.24 3.42
N PRO A 319 0.42 -23.28 2.69
CA PRO A 319 1.31 -23.10 1.54
C PRO A 319 0.81 -22.11 0.47
N GLU A 320 -0.51 -22.00 0.30
CA GLU A 320 -1.15 -21.08 -0.63
C GLU A 320 -1.04 -19.61 -0.20
N ILE A 321 -0.92 -19.34 1.10
CA ILE A 321 -0.77 -17.99 1.68
C ILE A 321 0.72 -17.66 1.80
N ASP A 322 1.50 -18.59 2.37
CA ASP A 322 2.95 -18.48 2.57
C ASP A 322 3.72 -18.28 1.25
N GLY A 323 3.14 -18.74 0.14
CA GLY A 323 3.70 -18.63 -1.19
C GLY A 323 3.57 -17.25 -1.83
N ILE A 324 2.73 -16.36 -1.32
CA ILE A 324 2.41 -15.06 -1.93
C ILE A 324 3.27 -13.96 -1.29
N ILE A 325 3.83 -13.07 -2.11
CA ILE A 325 4.32 -11.78 -1.63
C ILE A 325 3.12 -10.84 -1.50
N TRP A 326 2.93 -10.34 -0.28
CA TRP A 326 1.87 -9.42 0.07
C TRP A 326 2.36 -7.97 0.03
N TYR A 327 1.47 -7.06 -0.28
CA TYR A 327 1.71 -5.63 -0.42
C TYR A 327 0.80 -4.86 0.55
N GLY A 328 1.39 -4.04 1.43
CA GLY A 328 0.67 -3.35 2.49
C GLY A 328 -0.05 -2.08 2.04
N GLY A 329 -1.38 -2.05 2.23
CA GLY A 329 -2.23 -0.91 1.89
C GLY A 329 -2.61 -0.05 3.09
N ASN A 330 -2.99 -0.67 4.22
CA ASN A 330 -3.38 0.00 5.45
C ASN A 330 -2.69 -0.67 6.65
N VAL A 331 -2.14 0.17 7.54
CA VAL A 331 -1.48 -0.27 8.78
C VAL A 331 -2.11 0.46 9.95
N GLN A 332 -2.69 -0.29 10.88
CA GLN A 332 -3.32 0.28 12.08
C GLN A 332 -2.54 -0.12 13.32
N HIS A 333 -1.95 0.86 13.99
CA HIS A 333 -1.33 0.73 15.30
C HIS A 333 -2.36 0.99 16.40
N ASN A 334 -2.51 0.09 17.36
CA ASN A 334 -3.41 0.26 18.50
C ASN A 334 -2.63 0.07 19.81
N VAL A 335 -2.69 1.05 20.70
CA VAL A 335 -2.15 0.96 22.06
C VAL A 335 -3.30 1.15 23.05
N SER A 336 -3.55 0.16 23.89
CA SER A 336 -4.53 0.26 24.98
C SER A 336 -4.05 -0.48 26.24
N ALA A 337 -4.67 -0.18 27.37
CA ALA A 337 -4.36 -0.88 28.62
C ALA A 337 -4.71 -2.38 28.56
N ASP A 338 -5.76 -2.74 27.81
CA ASP A 338 -6.30 -4.10 27.76
C ASP A 338 -5.57 -4.98 26.71
N SER A 339 -5.21 -4.39 25.56
CA SER A 339 -4.58 -5.10 24.43
C SER A 339 -3.07 -4.93 24.33
N GLY A 340 -2.47 -4.04 25.12
CA GLY A 340 -1.06 -3.66 24.97
C GLY A 340 -0.85 -2.87 23.68
N TYR A 341 0.19 -3.18 22.90
CA TYR A 341 0.44 -2.59 21.60
C TYR A 341 0.34 -3.65 20.50
N THR A 342 -0.68 -3.52 19.65
CA THR A 342 -0.94 -4.41 18.51
C THR A 342 -0.86 -3.64 17.19
N VAL A 343 -0.70 -4.38 16.08
CA VAL A 343 -0.76 -3.81 14.74
C VAL A 343 -1.64 -4.68 13.85
N SER A 344 -2.66 -4.09 13.24
CA SER A 344 -3.47 -4.73 12.21
C SER A 344 -2.99 -4.31 10.82
N LEU A 345 -2.90 -5.27 9.91
CA LEU A 345 -2.45 -5.09 8.54
C LEU A 345 -3.57 -5.50 7.58
N GLU A 346 -3.82 -4.67 6.58
CA GLU A 346 -4.62 -5.02 5.40
C GLU A 346 -3.72 -5.06 4.18
N LEU A 347 -3.61 -6.26 3.59
CA LEU A 347 -2.66 -6.58 2.54
C LEU A 347 -3.39 -7.10 1.29
N GLU A 348 -2.82 -6.77 0.13
CA GLU A 348 -3.23 -7.32 -1.16
C GLU A 348 -2.07 -8.09 -1.82
N SER A 349 -2.35 -8.92 -2.81
CA SER A 349 -1.29 -9.65 -3.51
C SER A 349 -0.42 -8.70 -4.33
N LYS A 350 0.91 -8.86 -4.28
CA LYS A 350 1.84 -8.09 -5.11
C LYS A 350 1.89 -8.69 -6.52
N LEU A 351 1.75 -7.86 -7.55
CA LEU A 351 2.01 -8.27 -8.93
C LEU A 351 3.50 -8.31 -9.23
N PRO A 352 3.95 -9.18 -10.13
CA PRO A 352 5.27 -9.09 -10.73
C PRO A 352 5.47 -7.78 -11.50
N GLU A 353 6.69 -7.26 -11.54
CA GLU A 353 7.04 -5.98 -12.17
C GLU A 353 6.85 -5.97 -13.69
N ASP A 354 6.95 -7.14 -14.33
CA ASP A 354 6.91 -7.33 -15.78
C ASP A 354 5.49 -7.47 -16.36
N THR A 355 4.44 -7.03 -15.65
CA THR A 355 3.08 -7.48 -15.99
C THR A 355 2.27 -6.63 -16.97
N VAL A 356 2.73 -5.51 -17.56
CA VAL A 356 1.77 -4.74 -18.41
C VAL A 356 2.29 -3.91 -19.57
N ALA A 357 3.59 -3.91 -19.88
CA ALA A 357 4.01 -3.24 -21.13
C ALA A 357 3.42 -3.97 -22.35
N ASP A 358 3.35 -5.31 -22.28
CA ASP A 358 3.15 -6.20 -23.44
C ASP A 358 1.88 -7.06 -23.38
N LEU A 359 0.93 -6.80 -22.46
CA LEU A 359 -0.37 -7.48 -22.47
C LEU A 359 -1.26 -6.94 -23.60
N PHE A 360 -0.93 -7.32 -24.83
CA PHE A 360 -1.88 -7.38 -25.93
C PHE A 360 -2.55 -8.76 -25.89
N GLU A 361 -3.86 -8.74 -25.70
CA GLU A 361 -4.84 -9.80 -26.00
C GLU A 361 -4.48 -11.21 -25.47
N GLU A 362 -4.97 -11.54 -24.28
CA GLU A 362 -5.29 -12.94 -23.97
C GLU A 362 -6.41 -13.37 -24.92
N SER A 363 -6.01 -13.82 -26.11
CA SER A 363 -6.90 -14.40 -27.12
C SER A 363 -7.53 -15.68 -26.58
N ALA A 364 -8.82 -15.88 -26.86
CA ALA A 364 -9.65 -16.97 -26.34
C ALA A 364 -9.17 -18.40 -26.67
N GLU A 365 -8.17 -18.54 -27.55
CA GLU A 365 -7.51 -19.82 -27.83
C GLU A 365 -6.50 -20.11 -26.70
N GLY A 366 -6.70 -21.17 -25.91
CA GLY A 366 -5.99 -21.42 -24.66
C GLY A 366 -4.44 -21.30 -24.67
N TYR A 367 -3.86 -21.16 -23.47
CA TYR A 367 -2.44 -20.90 -23.28
C TYR A 367 -1.53 -22.11 -23.58
N THR A 368 -0.36 -21.86 -24.18
CA THR A 368 0.63 -22.89 -24.56
C THR A 368 1.72 -23.11 -23.50
N GLY A 369 1.79 -22.25 -22.49
CA GLY A 369 2.72 -22.34 -21.37
C GLY A 369 2.25 -21.52 -20.17
N VAL A 370 2.95 -21.64 -19.05
CA VAL A 370 2.71 -20.86 -17.83
C VAL A 370 4.00 -20.21 -17.38
N ILE A 371 3.94 -18.93 -17.03
CA ILE A 371 5.03 -18.18 -16.40
C ILE A 371 4.60 -17.81 -14.98
N ALA A 372 5.45 -18.10 -14.01
CA ALA A 372 5.29 -17.63 -12.64
C ALA A 372 6.55 -16.87 -12.21
N TYR A 373 6.38 -15.74 -11.53
CA TYR A 373 7.51 -14.94 -11.05
C TYR A 373 7.71 -15.16 -9.55
N TYR A 374 8.95 -15.14 -9.08
CA TYR A 374 9.26 -15.20 -7.67
C TYR A 374 10.31 -14.17 -7.27
N ARG A 375 10.24 -13.74 -6.01
CA ARG A 375 11.26 -12.89 -5.40
C ARG A 375 12.51 -13.73 -5.08
N ASP A 376 13.65 -13.37 -5.65
CA ASP A 376 14.93 -14.01 -5.32
C ASP A 376 15.37 -13.55 -3.92
N PRO A 377 15.52 -14.46 -2.94
CA PRO A 377 15.91 -14.10 -1.59
C PRO A 377 17.32 -13.50 -1.49
N LYS A 378 18.19 -13.69 -2.49
CA LYS A 378 19.56 -13.17 -2.50
C LYS A 378 19.67 -11.77 -3.07
N THR A 379 18.95 -11.50 -4.15
CA THR A 379 19.05 -10.23 -4.88
C THR A 379 17.87 -9.30 -4.63
N ALA A 380 16.83 -9.76 -3.94
CA ALA A 380 15.52 -9.11 -3.78
C ALA A 380 14.74 -8.86 -5.09
N GLY A 381 15.39 -8.94 -6.26
CA GLY A 381 14.76 -8.84 -7.56
C GLY A 381 13.91 -10.07 -7.95
N GLU A 382 13.14 -9.92 -9.02
CA GLU A 382 12.22 -10.96 -9.50
C GLU A 382 12.89 -11.88 -10.54
N LYS A 383 12.49 -13.15 -10.52
CA LYS A 383 12.90 -14.16 -11.50
C LYS A 383 11.68 -14.94 -11.98
N ALA A 384 11.68 -15.30 -13.26
CA ALA A 384 10.63 -16.11 -13.85
C ALA A 384 10.96 -17.61 -13.78
N ILE A 385 9.93 -18.44 -13.65
CA ILE A 385 9.96 -19.86 -13.94
C ILE A 385 8.88 -20.17 -14.97
N THR A 386 9.19 -21.06 -15.90
CA THR A 386 8.35 -21.34 -17.06
C THR A 386 8.02 -22.82 -17.16
N VAL A 387 6.80 -23.14 -17.57
CA VAL A 387 6.33 -24.50 -17.85
C VAL A 387 5.65 -24.50 -19.22
N GLY A 388 5.88 -25.53 -20.05
CA GLY A 388 5.31 -25.61 -21.40
C GLY A 388 5.98 -24.68 -22.41
N ASP A 389 5.32 -24.46 -23.54
CA ASP A 389 5.80 -23.61 -24.63
C ASP A 389 5.45 -22.14 -24.37
N GLN A 390 6.41 -21.23 -24.56
CA GLN A 390 6.26 -19.82 -24.23
C GLN A 390 5.78 -18.97 -25.42
N THR A 391 5.23 -19.60 -26.46
CA THR A 391 4.62 -18.91 -27.60
C THR A 391 3.41 -18.05 -27.19
N ARG A 392 2.55 -18.56 -26.29
CA ARG A 392 1.36 -17.89 -25.76
C ARG A 392 1.19 -18.23 -24.28
N PRO A 393 2.08 -17.72 -23.41
CA PRO A 393 2.11 -18.12 -22.03
C PRO A 393 1.04 -17.39 -21.21
N ARG A 394 0.38 -18.12 -20.31
CA ARG A 394 -0.41 -17.53 -19.23
C ARG A 394 0.54 -17.12 -18.10
N ARG A 395 0.49 -15.85 -17.72
CA ARG A 395 1.27 -15.34 -16.59
C ARG A 395 0.43 -15.47 -15.31
N LEU A 396 1.01 -16.04 -14.26
CA LEU A 396 0.33 -16.09 -12.96
C LEU A 396 0.30 -14.69 -12.34
N THR A 397 -0.82 -14.38 -11.70
CA THR A 397 -1.18 -13.02 -11.26
C THR A 397 -0.20 -12.41 -10.27
N TRP A 398 0.26 -13.16 -9.27
CA TRP A 398 1.04 -12.59 -8.17
C TRP A 398 2.47 -13.12 -8.10
N LEU A 399 3.32 -12.31 -7.46
CA LEU A 399 4.70 -12.62 -7.16
C LEU A 399 4.78 -13.66 -6.05
N TYR A 400 5.52 -14.74 -6.30
CA TYR A 400 5.72 -15.80 -5.32
C TYR A 400 6.94 -15.56 -4.42
N SER A 401 6.89 -16.07 -3.19
CA SER A 401 7.93 -15.84 -2.19
C SER A 401 9.26 -16.52 -2.48
N ASN A 402 9.26 -17.58 -3.31
CA ASN A 402 10.45 -18.29 -3.75
C ASN A 402 10.21 -19.17 -4.99
N GLU A 403 11.30 -19.68 -5.57
CA GLU A 403 11.30 -20.55 -6.75
C GLU A 403 10.42 -21.79 -6.59
N LYS A 404 10.49 -22.48 -5.44
CA LYS A 404 9.73 -23.72 -5.19
C LYS A 404 8.22 -23.46 -5.20
N THR A 405 7.79 -22.36 -4.59
CA THR A 405 6.37 -21.97 -4.58
C THR A 405 5.88 -21.53 -5.95
N ALA A 406 6.69 -20.78 -6.70
CA ALA A 406 6.38 -20.43 -8.09
C ALA A 406 6.28 -21.67 -8.98
N LYS A 407 7.24 -22.59 -8.87
CA LYS A 407 7.23 -23.85 -9.62
C LYS A 407 5.97 -24.66 -9.36
N ARG A 408 5.63 -24.87 -8.09
CA ARG A 408 4.42 -25.61 -7.70
C ARG A 408 3.15 -24.95 -8.25
N ALA A 409 3.10 -23.61 -8.23
CA ALA A 409 1.95 -22.89 -8.77
C ALA A 409 1.86 -23.01 -10.30
N ALA A 410 2.97 -22.87 -11.00
CA ALA A 410 3.05 -23.04 -12.46
C ALA A 410 2.69 -24.47 -12.89
N ASP A 411 3.24 -25.48 -12.22
CA ASP A 411 2.95 -26.90 -12.48
C ASP A 411 1.46 -27.21 -12.22
N ARG A 412 0.87 -26.64 -11.15
CA ARG A 412 -0.56 -26.81 -10.81
C ARG A 412 -1.46 -26.19 -11.87
N GLU A 413 -1.14 -24.99 -12.33
CA GLU A 413 -1.94 -24.32 -13.37
C GLU A 413 -1.81 -25.06 -14.71
N TRP A 414 -0.59 -25.45 -15.08
CA TRP A 414 -0.34 -26.27 -16.26
C TRP A 414 -1.11 -27.59 -16.26
N ALA A 415 -1.19 -28.26 -15.11
CA ALA A 415 -1.96 -29.48 -14.95
C ALA A 415 -3.48 -29.25 -15.11
N ARG A 416 -4.02 -28.11 -14.65
CA ARG A 416 -5.46 -27.78 -14.80
C ARG A 416 -5.87 -27.68 -16.27
N ARG A 417 -5.01 -27.10 -17.13
CA ARG A 417 -5.25 -27.02 -18.57
C ARG A 417 -5.57 -28.39 -19.18
N ASN A 418 -4.82 -29.42 -18.78
CA ASN A 418 -4.94 -30.76 -19.34
C ASN A 418 -6.15 -31.54 -18.81
N VAL A 419 -6.88 -31.02 -17.83
CA VAL A 419 -8.12 -31.63 -17.28
C VAL A 419 -9.39 -31.01 -17.90
N THR A 420 -9.25 -29.84 -18.53
CA THR A 420 -10.35 -29.11 -19.20
C THR A 420 -10.33 -29.23 -20.73
N GLY A 421 -9.40 -30.02 -21.28
CA GLY A 421 -9.22 -30.26 -22.72
C GLY A 421 -9.76 -31.59 -23.20
#